data_AF-R1F178-F1
#
_entry.id   AF-R1F178-F1
#
_cell.length_a   1.000
_cell.length_b   1.000
_cell.length_c   1.000
_cell.angle_alpha   90.00
_cell.angle_beta   90.00
_cell.angle_gamma   90.00
#
_symmetry.space_group_name_H-M   'P 1'
#
loop_
_entity.id
_entity.type
_entity.pdbx_description
1 polymer ?
#
loop_
_entity_poly.entity_id
_entity_poly.type
_entity_poly.pdbx_seq_one_letter_code
_entity_poly.pdbx_strand_id
1 'polypeptide(L)'
;MGTAPGAGAAAVRELEVGGLTFDAAFDSGNCARVERLGEHEFGIWTAPDCVGTSCETNNRTWFHFSVSHATAGRVLTFVVHNMNSQNRLFKHGMRPVWRALPSRPQWERVLHPVVAAGTKAEDNFTIRFRHTIESSETHFFALCYPQPYAETCSRLAHLDALFGLPPASAEIMPPSRLGGGDTAGECDALPRTPQKCEGLEEETRKGGGVGVLTAADGLVEEASVRCASHGLPCRRPPGVYYMRELLVRSLGGRRVDLLTLSGSDGMLEEEEERLEGLFPEGRPRPRLFRDKKVVFVSARVHPGEVPASHVFDGVLSFLLREADPRARRLREAFVFKLCQCAHPVLRNRKRP
;
A
#
# COMPACT_ATOMS: atom_id res chain seq x y z
N MET A 1 21.29 -31.37 -19.52
CA MET A 1 19.85 -31.08 -19.58
C MET A 1 19.58 -29.98 -18.56
N GLY A 2 19.41 -28.75 -19.03
CA GLY A 2 19.14 -27.60 -18.15
C GLY A 2 17.70 -27.64 -17.67
N THR A 3 17.52 -27.64 -16.36
CA THR A 3 16.22 -27.40 -15.74
C THR A 3 15.79 -25.97 -16.06
N ALA A 4 14.61 -25.84 -16.67
CA ALA A 4 13.97 -24.56 -16.89
C ALA A 4 13.72 -23.85 -15.54
N PRO A 5 13.87 -22.53 -15.44
CA PRO A 5 13.46 -21.82 -14.24
C PRO A 5 11.94 -21.89 -14.12
N GLY A 6 11.47 -22.56 -13.07
CA GLY A 6 10.06 -22.72 -12.74
C GLY A 6 9.40 -21.41 -12.34
N ALA A 7 8.06 -21.41 -12.43
CA ALA A 7 7.06 -20.55 -11.80
C ALA A 7 7.56 -19.23 -11.16
N GLY A 8 7.03 -18.09 -11.65
CA GLY A 8 7.35 -16.74 -11.19
C GLY A 8 7.57 -16.66 -9.68
N ALA A 9 8.75 -16.20 -9.29
CA ALA A 9 9.21 -16.29 -7.90
C ALA A 9 8.25 -15.51 -6.98
N ALA A 10 7.48 -16.26 -6.19
CA ALA A 10 6.67 -15.71 -5.12
C ALA A 10 7.57 -15.00 -4.10
N ALA A 11 7.03 -14.01 -3.40
CA ALA A 11 7.74 -13.38 -2.30
C ALA A 11 8.12 -14.43 -1.25
N VAL A 12 9.30 -14.28 -0.69
CA VAL A 12 9.81 -15.10 0.41
C VAL A 12 8.82 -15.07 1.56
N ARG A 13 8.52 -16.24 2.13
CA ARG A 13 7.62 -16.40 3.27
C ARG A 13 8.28 -17.27 4.32
N GLU A 14 8.42 -16.73 5.53
CA GLU A 14 8.97 -17.42 6.72
C GLU A 14 10.23 -18.29 6.41
N LEU A 15 11.12 -17.79 5.55
CA LEU A 15 12.28 -18.54 5.09
C LEU A 15 13.41 -18.49 6.11
N GLU A 16 13.82 -19.65 6.59
CA GLU A 16 14.94 -19.77 7.53
C GLU A 16 16.29 -19.80 6.80
N VAL A 17 17.17 -18.84 7.12
CA VAL A 17 18.54 -18.77 6.59
C VAL A 17 19.50 -18.33 7.68
N GLY A 18 20.47 -19.19 8.03
CA GLY A 18 21.53 -18.83 9.00
C GLY A 18 21.02 -18.54 10.41
N GLY A 19 19.92 -19.19 10.83
CA GLY A 19 19.29 -18.99 12.14
C GLY A 19 18.44 -17.71 12.25
N LEU A 20 18.16 -17.06 11.12
CA LEU A 20 17.22 -15.94 11.01
C LEU A 20 16.03 -16.37 10.17
N THR A 21 14.89 -15.71 10.37
CA THR A 21 13.70 -15.92 9.53
C THR A 21 13.45 -14.67 8.70
N PHE A 22 13.35 -14.84 7.39
CA PHE A 22 13.09 -13.78 6.42
C PHE A 22 11.66 -13.88 5.90
N ASP A 23 10.98 -12.74 5.80
CA ASP A 23 9.63 -12.69 5.22
C ASP A 23 9.45 -11.44 4.33
N ALA A 24 8.69 -11.58 3.26
CA ALA A 24 8.23 -10.49 2.41
C ALA A 24 6.79 -10.74 1.92
N ALA A 25 6.06 -11.63 2.56
CA ALA A 25 4.71 -12.05 2.20
C ALA A 25 3.64 -11.15 2.86
N PHE A 26 3.83 -9.83 2.76
CA PHE A 26 2.96 -8.80 3.31
C PHE A 26 2.74 -7.66 2.31
N ASP A 27 1.82 -6.73 2.61
CA ASP A 27 1.52 -5.61 1.72
C ASP A 27 2.79 -4.78 1.44
N SER A 28 3.05 -4.49 0.16
CA SER A 28 4.27 -3.89 -0.37
C SER A 28 5.56 -4.69 -0.16
N GLY A 29 5.52 -5.94 0.30
CA GLY A 29 6.71 -6.80 0.42
C GLY A 29 7.33 -7.14 -0.94
N ASN A 30 8.66 -7.11 -1.02
CA ASN A 30 9.42 -7.59 -2.17
C ASN A 30 10.79 -8.12 -1.73
N CYS A 31 10.90 -9.44 -1.74
CA CYS A 31 12.12 -10.23 -1.69
C CYS A 31 11.78 -11.59 -2.29
N ALA A 32 12.43 -11.96 -3.39
CA ALA A 32 12.18 -13.20 -4.12
C ALA A 32 13.07 -14.37 -3.67
N ARG A 33 14.27 -14.06 -3.16
CA ARG A 33 15.24 -15.06 -2.69
C ARG A 33 16.18 -14.46 -1.66
N VAL A 34 16.57 -15.27 -0.68
CA VAL A 34 17.60 -14.97 0.31
C VAL A 34 18.66 -16.05 0.28
N GLU A 35 19.93 -15.66 0.35
CA GLU A 35 21.05 -16.60 0.48
C GLU A 35 22.03 -16.13 1.56
N ARG A 36 22.65 -17.06 2.27
CA ARG A 36 23.73 -16.74 3.20
C ARG A 36 25.04 -16.60 2.43
N LEU A 37 25.66 -15.42 2.52
CA LEU A 37 26.95 -15.12 1.88
C LEU A 37 28.13 -15.23 2.87
N GLY A 38 27.85 -15.07 4.16
CA GLY A 38 28.84 -15.16 5.23
C GLY A 38 28.19 -15.38 6.59
N GLU A 39 28.97 -15.27 7.68
CA GLU A 39 28.45 -15.58 9.02
C GLU A 39 27.23 -14.72 9.40
N HIS A 40 27.30 -13.41 9.10
CA HIS A 40 26.25 -12.41 9.34
C HIS A 40 25.95 -11.58 8.07
N GLU A 41 26.13 -12.20 6.91
CA GLU A 41 25.96 -11.55 5.62
C GLU A 41 25.00 -12.33 4.74
N PHE A 42 24.02 -11.63 4.17
CA PHE A 42 22.90 -12.22 3.44
C PHE A 42 22.68 -11.49 2.12
N GLY A 43 22.57 -12.26 1.04
CA GLY A 43 22.17 -11.78 -0.27
C GLY A 43 20.65 -11.75 -0.36
N ILE A 44 20.10 -10.68 -0.91
CA ILE A 44 18.66 -10.45 -1.10
C ILE A 44 18.43 -10.20 -2.59
N TRP A 45 17.53 -10.96 -3.22
CA TRP A 45 17.15 -10.76 -4.62
C TRP A 45 15.72 -10.25 -4.71
N THR A 46 15.51 -9.25 -5.54
CA THR A 46 14.19 -8.63 -5.77
C THR A 46 13.44 -9.34 -6.90
N ALA A 47 12.11 -9.36 -6.76
CA ALA A 47 11.20 -9.73 -7.85
C ALA A 47 11.04 -8.56 -8.84
N PRO A 48 10.85 -8.86 -10.14
CA PRO A 48 10.45 -7.85 -11.11
C PRO A 48 9.09 -7.23 -10.78
N ASP A 49 8.88 -5.99 -11.23
CA ASP A 49 7.58 -5.33 -11.15
C ASP A 49 6.51 -6.17 -11.85
N CYS A 50 5.39 -6.37 -11.17
CA CYS A 50 4.23 -7.13 -11.65
C CYS A 50 4.53 -8.60 -11.99
N VAL A 51 5.51 -9.22 -11.30
CA VAL A 51 5.86 -10.64 -11.46
C VAL A 51 4.63 -11.55 -11.48
N GLY A 52 4.60 -12.50 -12.40
CA GLY A 52 3.52 -13.47 -12.54
C GLY A 52 2.24 -12.92 -13.20
N THR A 53 2.26 -11.70 -13.74
CA THR A 53 1.11 -11.10 -14.45
C THR A 53 1.44 -10.82 -15.91
N SER A 54 0.41 -10.54 -16.72
CA SER A 54 0.59 -10.10 -18.12
C SER A 54 1.26 -8.74 -18.29
N CYS A 55 1.51 -8.02 -17.20
CA CYS A 55 2.18 -6.73 -17.16
C CYS A 55 3.56 -6.80 -16.50
N GLU A 56 4.11 -8.00 -16.28
CA GLU A 56 5.47 -8.19 -15.76
C GLU A 56 6.48 -7.41 -16.60
N THR A 57 7.43 -6.74 -15.93
CA THR A 57 8.51 -6.00 -16.58
C THR A 57 9.87 -6.44 -16.04
N ASN A 58 10.96 -6.05 -16.69
CA ASN A 58 12.31 -6.29 -16.14
C ASN A 58 12.73 -5.26 -15.07
N ASN A 59 11.85 -4.34 -14.68
CA ASN A 59 12.15 -3.33 -13.68
C ASN A 59 12.18 -3.96 -12.28
N ARG A 60 13.21 -3.63 -11.52
CA ARG A 60 13.53 -4.09 -10.16
C ARG A 60 14.10 -2.92 -9.38
N THR A 61 13.24 -2.12 -8.76
CA THR A 61 13.72 -0.96 -7.97
C THR A 61 13.33 -1.07 -6.49
N TRP A 62 12.35 -1.90 -6.16
CA TRP A 62 11.79 -1.95 -4.82
C TRP A 62 12.24 -3.22 -4.09
N PHE A 63 12.62 -3.06 -2.83
CA PHE A 63 12.72 -4.17 -1.87
C PHE A 63 12.02 -3.76 -0.58
N HIS A 64 11.39 -4.73 0.05
CA HIS A 64 10.80 -4.59 1.38
C HIS A 64 10.67 -5.97 2.00
N PHE A 65 11.40 -6.22 3.08
CA PHE A 65 11.43 -7.52 3.74
C PHE A 65 11.59 -7.33 5.24
N SER A 66 11.28 -8.38 5.99
CA SER A 66 11.49 -8.46 7.43
C SER A 66 12.51 -9.54 7.78
N VAL A 67 13.11 -9.38 8.95
CA VAL A 67 14.03 -10.33 9.57
C VAL A 67 13.63 -10.46 11.03
N SER A 68 13.36 -11.69 11.47
CA SER A 68 13.09 -12.02 12.87
C SER A 68 14.11 -13.03 13.41
N HIS A 69 14.07 -13.25 14.72
CA HIS A 69 14.99 -14.13 15.46
C HIS A 69 16.46 -13.66 15.45
N ALA A 70 16.72 -12.42 15.06
CA ALA A 70 18.04 -11.83 15.16
C ALA A 70 18.39 -11.52 16.64
N THR A 71 19.65 -11.76 17.01
CA THR A 71 20.13 -11.44 18.36
C THR A 71 20.46 -9.96 18.47
N ALA A 72 19.94 -9.29 19.51
CA ALA A 72 20.26 -7.91 19.82
C ALA A 72 21.79 -7.68 19.94
N GLY A 73 22.26 -6.52 19.46
CA GLY A 73 23.67 -6.17 19.39
C GLY A 73 24.43 -6.76 18.20
N ARG A 74 23.87 -7.73 17.47
CA ARG A 74 24.52 -8.26 16.25
C ARG A 74 24.43 -7.26 15.11
N VAL A 75 25.49 -7.19 14.30
CA VAL A 75 25.49 -6.42 13.07
C VAL A 75 25.26 -7.36 11.90
N LEU A 76 24.12 -7.19 11.22
CA LEU A 76 23.82 -7.90 9.98
C LEU A 76 24.21 -7.08 8.77
N THR A 77 24.65 -7.76 7.71
CA THR A 77 24.94 -7.15 6.42
C THR A 77 24.01 -7.73 5.36
N PHE A 78 23.37 -6.85 4.59
CA PHE A 78 22.49 -7.23 3.50
C PHE A 78 23.07 -6.71 2.18
N VAL A 79 23.15 -7.60 1.19
CA VAL A 79 23.54 -7.28 -0.18
C VAL A 79 22.32 -7.46 -1.06
N VAL A 80 21.69 -6.37 -1.48
CA VAL A 80 20.54 -6.42 -2.39
C VAL A 80 21.08 -6.48 -3.82
N HIS A 81 20.80 -7.59 -4.48
CA HIS A 81 21.20 -7.88 -5.85
C HIS A 81 20.13 -7.42 -6.84
N ASN A 82 20.44 -7.58 -8.13
CA ASN A 82 19.52 -7.54 -9.28
C ASN A 82 18.57 -6.33 -9.37
N MET A 83 18.92 -5.21 -8.74
CA MET A 83 18.15 -3.97 -8.90
C MET A 83 18.55 -3.24 -10.18
N ASN A 84 17.63 -2.50 -10.79
CA ASN A 84 17.98 -1.50 -11.80
C ASN A 84 19.00 -0.53 -11.21
N SER A 85 19.88 0.00 -12.06
CA SER A 85 20.95 0.88 -11.59
C SER A 85 20.40 2.15 -10.93
N GLN A 86 20.65 2.29 -9.63
CA GLN A 86 20.33 3.47 -8.82
C GLN A 86 21.59 4.23 -8.40
N ASN A 87 22.65 4.12 -9.19
CA ASN A 87 23.99 4.65 -8.88
C ASN A 87 23.99 6.12 -8.44
N ARG A 88 23.21 6.99 -9.10
CA ARG A 88 23.16 8.42 -8.72
C ARG A 88 22.56 8.62 -7.33
N LEU A 89 21.46 7.95 -7.02
CA LEU A 89 20.79 8.07 -5.72
C LEU A 89 21.72 7.68 -4.57
N PHE A 90 22.39 6.53 -4.69
CA PHE A 90 23.30 6.05 -3.65
C PHE A 90 24.61 6.85 -3.58
N LYS A 91 25.12 7.37 -4.72
CA LYS A 91 26.24 8.34 -4.72
C LYS A 91 25.91 9.64 -3.97
N HIS A 92 24.65 10.04 -3.96
CA HIS A 92 24.16 11.20 -3.20
C HIS A 92 23.70 10.85 -1.78
N GLY A 93 24.11 9.69 -1.26
CA GLY A 93 23.89 9.34 0.15
C GLY A 93 22.51 8.76 0.46
N MET A 94 21.77 8.25 -0.54
CA MET A 94 20.55 7.50 -0.27
C MET A 94 20.84 6.32 0.68
N ARG A 95 19.95 6.14 1.66
CA ARG A 95 20.00 5.03 2.61
C ARG A 95 18.62 4.38 2.72
N PRO A 96 18.55 3.03 2.73
CA PRO A 96 17.35 2.29 3.09
C PRO A 96 16.80 2.74 4.44
N VAL A 97 15.53 2.45 4.65
CA VAL A 97 14.86 2.67 5.93
C VAL A 97 14.65 1.36 6.67
N TRP A 98 14.55 1.44 7.98
CA TRP A 98 14.27 0.32 8.84
C TRP A 98 13.31 0.71 9.98
N ARG A 99 12.69 -0.28 10.59
CA ARG A 99 11.90 -0.16 11.84
C ARG A 99 11.89 -1.50 12.57
N ALA A 100 11.50 -1.53 13.84
CA ALA A 100 11.32 -2.76 14.61
C ALA A 100 9.96 -2.76 15.31
N LEU A 101 9.19 -3.84 15.20
CA LEU A 101 7.85 -3.91 15.78
C LEU A 101 7.77 -4.91 16.94
N PRO A 102 7.08 -4.57 18.05
CA PRO A 102 6.26 -3.36 18.23
C PRO A 102 6.99 -2.12 18.78
N SER A 103 8.23 -2.24 19.30
CA SER A 103 8.83 -1.18 20.13
C SER A 103 9.23 0.10 19.38
N ARG A 104 9.56 0.01 18.08
CA ARG A 104 10.01 1.14 17.24
C ARG A 104 9.20 1.19 15.93
N PRO A 105 7.94 1.63 15.98
CA PRO A 105 7.05 1.61 14.82
C PRO A 105 7.42 2.63 13.74
N GLN A 106 8.23 3.63 14.08
CA GLN A 106 8.63 4.70 13.19
C GLN A 106 9.78 4.27 12.28
N TRP A 107 9.67 4.57 10.99
CA TRP A 107 10.73 4.32 10.03
C TRP A 107 11.88 5.30 10.20
N GLU A 108 13.10 4.76 10.31
CA GLU A 108 14.34 5.52 10.42
C GLU A 108 15.30 5.12 9.29
N ARG A 109 16.26 5.98 8.94
CA ARG A 109 17.29 5.61 7.95
C ARG A 109 18.31 4.68 8.59
N VAL A 110 18.81 3.72 7.83
CA VAL A 110 19.98 2.93 8.25
C VAL A 110 21.15 3.89 8.51
N LEU A 111 21.83 3.70 9.65
CA LEU A 111 22.87 4.63 10.12
C LEU A 111 24.22 4.45 9.42
N HIS A 112 24.54 3.24 8.98
CA HIS A 112 25.78 2.98 8.26
C HIS A 112 25.68 3.45 6.79
N PRO A 113 26.78 3.97 6.21
CA PRO A 113 26.84 4.25 4.78
C PRO A 113 26.52 3.01 3.92
N VAL A 114 25.89 3.25 2.78
CA VAL A 114 25.57 2.20 1.81
C VAL A 114 26.61 2.19 0.70
N VAL A 115 27.13 1.00 0.40
CA VAL A 115 28.07 0.80 -0.71
C VAL A 115 27.26 0.31 -1.91
N ALA A 116 27.23 1.11 -2.98
CA ALA A 116 26.63 0.71 -4.24
C ALA A 116 27.73 0.27 -5.21
N ALA A 117 27.51 -0.83 -5.92
CA ALA A 117 28.45 -1.38 -6.89
C ALA A 117 27.70 -1.89 -8.14
N GLY A 118 28.45 -2.20 -9.18
CA GLY A 118 27.90 -2.68 -10.46
C GLY A 118 27.38 -1.57 -11.36
N THR A 119 27.15 -1.92 -12.62
CA THR A 119 26.74 -0.99 -13.67
C THR A 119 25.48 -1.45 -14.37
N LYS A 120 24.81 -0.51 -15.05
CA LYS A 120 23.66 -0.84 -15.91
C LYS A 120 24.06 -1.75 -17.08
N ALA A 121 25.29 -1.64 -17.58
CA ALA A 121 25.76 -2.42 -18.73
C ALA A 121 25.94 -3.91 -18.39
N GLU A 122 26.33 -4.20 -17.15
CA GLU A 122 26.55 -5.56 -16.65
C GLU A 122 25.32 -6.16 -15.97
N ASP A 123 24.22 -5.41 -15.86
CA ASP A 123 22.97 -5.77 -15.16
C ASP A 123 23.19 -6.37 -13.76
N ASN A 124 24.24 -5.92 -13.07
CA ASN A 124 24.74 -6.49 -11.82
C ASN A 124 24.76 -5.49 -10.68
N PHE A 125 23.94 -4.44 -10.76
CA PHE A 125 23.91 -3.41 -9.72
C PHE A 125 23.51 -4.01 -8.37
N THR A 126 24.28 -3.68 -7.35
CA THR A 126 24.06 -4.12 -5.97
C THR A 126 24.15 -2.95 -5.01
N ILE A 127 23.46 -3.08 -3.88
CA ILE A 127 23.69 -2.22 -2.71
C ILE A 127 24.01 -3.10 -1.50
N ARG A 128 25.01 -2.70 -0.72
CA ARG A 128 25.41 -3.34 0.52
C ARG A 128 25.17 -2.37 1.67
N PHE A 129 24.36 -2.77 2.65
CA PHE A 129 24.11 -1.98 3.85
C PHE A 129 24.23 -2.85 5.10
N ARG A 130 24.58 -2.21 6.23
CA ARG A 130 24.78 -2.84 7.53
C ARG A 130 23.79 -2.27 8.53
N HIS A 131 23.30 -3.09 9.44
CA HIS A 131 22.41 -2.66 10.50
C HIS A 131 22.70 -3.42 11.80
N THR A 132 22.77 -2.69 12.91
CA THR A 132 22.89 -3.26 14.25
C THR A 132 21.50 -3.56 14.77
N ILE A 133 21.22 -4.82 15.05
CA ILE A 133 19.94 -5.30 15.56
C ILE A 133 19.75 -4.77 16.98
N GLU A 134 18.65 -4.06 17.23
CA GLU A 134 18.43 -3.39 18.51
C GLU A 134 17.69 -4.27 19.52
N SER A 135 16.89 -5.23 19.04
CA SER A 135 16.08 -6.11 19.87
C SER A 135 15.88 -7.46 19.19
N SER A 136 15.28 -8.44 19.89
CA SER A 136 14.86 -9.71 19.30
C SER A 136 13.55 -9.60 18.50
N GLU A 137 13.02 -8.40 18.36
CA GLU A 137 11.79 -8.13 17.61
C GLU A 137 11.99 -8.26 16.10
N THR A 138 10.89 -8.26 15.36
CA THR A 138 10.95 -8.29 13.90
C THR A 138 11.40 -6.94 13.37
N HIS A 139 12.53 -6.93 12.66
CA HIS A 139 13.07 -5.76 11.99
C HIS A 139 12.60 -5.76 10.54
N PHE A 140 12.14 -4.62 10.04
CA PHE A 140 11.72 -4.44 8.65
C PHE A 140 12.70 -3.52 7.95
N PHE A 141 12.98 -3.78 6.68
CA PHE A 141 13.87 -2.98 5.83
C PHE A 141 13.20 -2.69 4.50
N ALA A 142 13.28 -1.46 4.01
CA ALA A 142 12.75 -1.06 2.71
C ALA A 142 13.65 -0.05 2.01
N LEU A 143 13.54 0.06 0.67
CA LEU A 143 14.31 1.03 -0.11
C LEU A 143 14.11 2.47 0.38
N CYS A 144 12.85 2.83 0.63
CA CYS A 144 12.42 4.10 1.23
C CYS A 144 11.13 3.88 2.01
N TYR A 145 10.57 4.93 2.62
CA TYR A 145 9.36 4.87 3.43
C TYR A 145 8.21 4.18 2.67
N PRO A 146 7.87 2.92 3.02
CA PRO A 146 6.80 2.21 2.32
C PRO A 146 5.47 2.89 2.57
N GLN A 147 4.57 2.77 1.60
CA GLN A 147 3.17 3.10 1.79
C GLN A 147 2.35 1.91 1.30
N PRO A 148 1.86 1.08 2.24
CA PRO A 148 0.95 -0.03 1.98
C PRO A 148 -0.36 0.47 1.35
N TYR A 149 -1.00 -0.38 0.56
CA TYR A 149 -2.33 -0.11 0.03
C TYR A 149 -3.37 -0.01 1.14
N ALA A 150 -3.23 -0.81 2.20
CA ALA A 150 -4.11 -0.74 3.38
C ALA A 150 -4.13 0.66 4.02
N GLU A 151 -2.97 1.32 4.13
CA GLU A 151 -2.87 2.68 4.67
C GLU A 151 -3.61 3.70 3.80
N THR A 152 -3.49 3.55 2.47
CA THR A 152 -4.24 4.38 1.51
C THR A 152 -5.75 4.20 1.69
N CYS A 153 -6.22 2.96 1.81
CA CYS A 153 -7.63 2.64 2.04
C CYS A 153 -8.15 3.26 3.34
N SER A 154 -7.43 3.09 4.45
CA SER A 154 -7.81 3.64 5.76
C SER A 154 -7.92 5.17 5.71
N ARG A 155 -6.98 5.82 5.05
CA ARG A 155 -7.01 7.28 4.87
C ARG A 155 -8.21 7.75 4.07
N LEU A 156 -8.50 7.09 2.94
CA LEU A 156 -9.65 7.47 2.11
C LEU A 156 -10.97 7.20 2.83
N ALA A 157 -11.06 6.10 3.60
CA ALA A 157 -12.22 5.82 4.45
C ALA A 157 -12.43 6.90 5.52
N HIS A 158 -11.35 7.39 6.14
CA HIS A 158 -11.42 8.53 7.06
C HIS A 158 -11.99 9.79 6.39
N LEU A 159 -11.53 10.12 5.18
CA LEU A 159 -12.08 11.25 4.42
C LEU A 159 -13.55 11.06 4.07
N ASP A 160 -13.94 9.86 3.60
CA ASP A 160 -15.33 9.56 3.28
C ASP A 160 -16.23 9.78 4.51
N ALA A 161 -15.80 9.30 5.69
CA ALA A 161 -16.51 9.52 6.94
C ALA A 161 -16.63 11.01 7.31
N LEU A 162 -15.56 11.80 7.17
CA LEU A 162 -15.58 13.24 7.44
C LEU A 162 -16.57 14.00 6.54
N PHE A 163 -16.68 13.60 5.29
CA PHE A 163 -17.54 14.27 4.31
C PHE A 163 -18.92 13.63 4.17
N GLY A 164 -19.24 12.62 4.98
CA GLY A 164 -20.54 11.94 4.96
C GLY A 164 -20.78 11.13 3.69
N LEU A 165 -19.71 10.69 3.02
CA LEU A 165 -19.80 9.79 1.87
C LEU A 165 -19.96 8.35 2.36
N PRO A 166 -20.73 7.50 1.65
CA PRO A 166 -20.83 6.10 2.00
C PRO A 166 -19.47 5.42 1.88
N PRO A 167 -19.15 4.43 2.73
CA PRO A 167 -17.92 3.66 2.58
C PRO A 167 -17.79 3.11 1.16
N ALA A 168 -16.58 3.22 0.59
CA ALA A 168 -16.27 2.64 -0.72
C ALA A 168 -16.48 1.10 -0.78
N SER A 169 -16.67 0.45 0.37
CA SER A 169 -16.77 -0.99 0.59
C SER A 169 -18.20 -1.52 0.81
N ALA A 170 -19.26 -0.83 0.37
CA ALA A 170 -20.57 -1.49 0.27
C ALA A 170 -20.56 -2.73 -0.66
N GLU A 171 -19.49 -2.95 -1.44
CA GLU A 171 -19.22 -4.21 -2.14
C GLU A 171 -17.72 -4.56 -2.10
N ILE A 172 -17.26 -5.14 -0.99
CA ILE A 172 -16.18 -6.14 -1.07
C ILE A 172 -16.88 -7.38 -1.62
N MET A 173 -16.82 -7.63 -2.93
CA MET A 173 -17.24 -8.93 -3.45
C MET A 173 -16.44 -10.01 -2.71
N PRO A 174 -17.09 -11.10 -2.26
CA PRO A 174 -16.35 -12.27 -1.79
C PRO A 174 -15.42 -12.74 -2.92
N PRO A 175 -14.31 -13.43 -2.61
CA PRO A 175 -13.44 -13.97 -3.65
C PRO A 175 -14.26 -14.81 -4.60
N SER A 176 -14.46 -14.30 -5.82
CA SER A 176 -15.09 -15.02 -6.90
C SER A 176 -14.23 -16.26 -7.16
N ARG A 177 -14.78 -17.42 -6.83
CA ARG A 177 -14.23 -18.72 -7.19
C ARG A 177 -13.91 -18.69 -8.68
N LEU A 178 -12.64 -18.83 -9.03
CA LEU A 178 -12.25 -19.18 -10.39
C LEU A 178 -13.02 -20.46 -10.75
N GLY A 179 -13.78 -20.39 -11.83
CA GLY A 179 -14.61 -21.48 -12.31
C GLY A 179 -13.77 -22.74 -12.55
N GLY A 180 -14.12 -23.80 -11.84
CA GLY A 180 -13.92 -25.19 -12.21
C GLY A 180 -15.29 -25.84 -12.15
N GLY A 181 -15.70 -26.51 -13.23
CA GLY A 181 -17.04 -27.03 -13.40
C GLY A 181 -17.41 -28.20 -12.48
N ASP A 182 -18.71 -28.48 -12.59
CA ASP A 182 -19.37 -29.77 -12.44
C ASP A 182 -20.03 -30.20 -11.12
N THR A 183 -21.32 -30.49 -11.33
CA THR A 183 -22.27 -31.36 -10.64
C THR A 183 -23.07 -30.86 -9.43
N ALA A 184 -24.35 -30.61 -9.76
CA ALA A 184 -25.58 -30.71 -8.99
C ALA A 184 -25.57 -31.51 -7.68
N GLY A 185 -26.27 -30.96 -6.70
CA GLY A 185 -26.75 -31.64 -5.50
C GLY A 185 -27.57 -30.67 -4.65
N GLU A 186 -28.89 -30.80 -4.73
CA GLU A 186 -29.91 -30.13 -3.89
C GLU A 186 -29.58 -30.19 -2.40
N CYS A 187 -29.92 -29.12 -1.67
CA CYS A 187 -30.77 -29.26 -0.49
C CYS A 187 -31.36 -27.91 -0.06
N ASP A 188 -32.61 -28.02 0.37
CA ASP A 188 -33.66 -27.03 0.41
C ASP A 188 -33.77 -26.33 1.78
N ALA A 189 -34.58 -25.28 1.81
CA ALA A 189 -35.27 -24.66 2.97
C ALA A 189 -34.51 -23.74 3.96
N LEU A 190 -34.85 -22.45 3.87
CA LEU A 190 -34.92 -21.48 4.97
C LEU A 190 -36.08 -21.81 5.94
N PRO A 191 -36.07 -21.31 7.18
CA PRO A 191 -36.97 -20.18 7.46
C PRO A 191 -36.38 -19.07 8.34
N ARG A 192 -37.20 -18.02 8.47
CA ARG A 192 -36.93 -16.64 8.90
C ARG A 192 -37.08 -16.41 10.42
N THR A 193 -36.66 -15.19 10.81
CA THR A 193 -36.98 -14.35 11.99
C THR A 193 -36.21 -14.55 13.31
N PRO A 194 -35.67 -13.46 13.91
CA PRO A 194 -35.08 -13.47 15.25
C PRO A 194 -36.11 -13.08 16.32
N GLN A 195 -36.19 -13.86 17.41
CA GLN A 195 -36.86 -13.48 18.65
C GLN A 195 -35.82 -13.07 19.71
N LYS A 196 -36.10 -11.93 20.37
CA LYS A 196 -35.47 -11.44 21.59
C LYS A 196 -35.59 -12.45 22.73
N CYS A 197 -34.55 -12.56 23.57
CA CYS A 197 -34.68 -12.88 24.99
C CYS A 197 -33.61 -12.17 25.81
N GLU A 198 -34.04 -11.63 26.95
CA GLU A 198 -33.29 -10.91 27.97
C GLU A 198 -32.64 -11.86 29.00
N GLY A 199 -31.56 -11.38 29.63
CA GLY A 199 -31.00 -11.67 30.97
C GLY A 199 -31.14 -13.05 31.64
N LEU A 200 -30.00 -13.62 32.06
CA LEU A 200 -29.64 -13.92 33.47
C LEU A 200 -28.27 -14.62 33.56
N GLU A 201 -27.58 -14.36 34.67
CA GLU A 201 -26.20 -14.72 35.03
C GLU A 201 -26.01 -16.20 35.40
N GLU A 202 -24.80 -16.73 35.20
CA GLU A 202 -23.88 -17.36 36.20
C GLU A 202 -22.98 -18.48 35.60
N GLU A 203 -21.72 -18.53 36.06
CA GLU A 203 -20.58 -19.31 35.56
C GLU A 203 -20.67 -20.84 35.76
N THR A 204 -20.16 -21.66 34.82
CA THR A 204 -18.87 -22.42 34.95
C THR A 204 -18.55 -23.34 33.74
N ARG A 205 -17.38 -23.09 33.12
CA ARG A 205 -16.33 -24.03 32.62
C ARG A 205 -16.68 -25.28 31.77
N LYS A 206 -16.31 -25.28 30.47
CA LYS A 206 -15.18 -26.06 29.85
C LYS A 206 -15.23 -26.12 28.30
N GLY A 207 -14.11 -25.71 27.67
CA GLY A 207 -13.62 -26.11 26.33
C GLY A 207 -14.36 -25.49 25.13
N GLY A 208 -13.73 -25.01 24.06
CA GLY A 208 -12.35 -24.97 23.61
C GLY A 208 -12.38 -24.51 22.14
N GLY A 209 -11.50 -23.60 21.74
CA GLY A 209 -11.43 -23.10 20.36
C GLY A 209 -11.00 -21.64 20.26
N VAL A 210 -9.84 -21.29 20.85
CA VAL A 210 -9.22 -19.98 20.61
C VAL A 210 -8.44 -20.09 19.30
N GLY A 211 -8.95 -19.45 18.24
CA GLY A 211 -8.13 -19.09 17.10
C GLY A 211 -7.09 -18.07 17.56
N VAL A 212 -5.82 -18.41 17.38
CA VAL A 212 -4.69 -17.55 17.73
C VAL A 212 -4.66 -16.37 16.76
N LEU A 213 -5.25 -15.25 17.17
CA LEU A 213 -4.89 -13.94 16.65
C LEU A 213 -3.67 -13.48 17.45
N THR A 214 -2.53 -13.30 16.79
CA THR A 214 -1.33 -12.85 17.49
C THR A 214 -1.49 -11.38 17.86
N ALA A 215 -1.07 -10.99 19.07
CA ALA A 215 -1.14 -9.61 19.55
C ALA A 215 -0.37 -8.60 18.65
N ALA A 216 0.49 -9.09 17.75
CA ALA A 216 1.20 -8.30 16.75
C ALA A 216 0.26 -7.74 15.67
N ASP A 217 -0.75 -8.50 15.23
CA ASP A 217 -1.64 -8.07 14.15
C ASP A 217 -2.55 -6.90 14.58
N GLY A 218 -3.06 -6.95 15.82
CA GLY A 218 -3.93 -5.90 16.38
C GLY A 218 -3.22 -4.57 16.68
N LEU A 219 -1.96 -4.61 17.12
CA LEU A 219 -1.15 -3.40 17.37
C LEU A 219 -0.70 -2.74 16.05
N VAL A 220 -0.48 -3.54 15.00
CA VAL A 220 -0.17 -3.04 13.66
C VAL A 220 -1.37 -2.32 13.04
N GLU A 221 -2.59 -2.79 13.31
CA GLU A 221 -3.82 -2.18 12.79
C GLU A 221 -4.14 -0.82 13.45
N GLU A 222 -4.05 -0.70 14.78
CA GLU A 222 -4.24 0.59 15.48
C GLU A 222 -3.14 1.61 15.14
N ALA A 223 -1.88 1.18 15.04
CA ALA A 223 -0.78 2.05 14.62
C ALA A 223 -0.94 2.50 13.16
N SER A 224 -1.47 1.63 12.29
CA SER A 224 -1.81 1.95 10.90
C SER A 224 -2.93 3.00 10.82
N VAL A 225 -3.95 2.94 11.68
CA VAL A 225 -5.03 3.95 11.74
C VAL A 225 -4.52 5.31 12.21
N ARG A 226 -3.61 5.36 13.20
CA ARG A 226 -2.97 6.63 13.63
C ARG A 226 -1.95 7.17 12.63
N CYS A 227 -1.27 6.31 11.87
CA CYS A 227 -0.40 6.71 10.76
C CYS A 227 -1.21 7.24 9.56
N ALA A 228 -2.33 6.59 9.20
CA ALA A 228 -3.13 6.93 8.01
C ALA A 228 -3.83 8.31 8.08
N SER A 229 -3.99 8.88 9.28
CA SER A 229 -4.57 10.22 9.49
C SER A 229 -3.53 11.35 9.59
N HIS A 230 -2.23 11.06 9.47
CA HIS A 230 -1.20 12.09 9.61
C HIS A 230 -1.40 13.22 8.59
N GLY A 231 -1.68 14.43 9.11
CA GLY A 231 -1.89 15.63 8.32
C GLY A 231 -3.32 15.82 7.78
N LEU A 232 -4.24 14.86 7.98
CA LEU A 232 -5.65 15.06 7.65
C LEU A 232 -6.41 15.73 8.80
N PRO A 233 -7.50 16.47 8.50
CA PRO A 233 -8.32 17.08 9.54
C PRO A 233 -9.06 16.01 10.36
N CYS A 234 -9.39 16.33 11.62
CA CYS A 234 -10.19 15.47 12.50
C CYS A 234 -11.70 15.73 12.43
N ARG A 235 -12.10 16.80 11.72
CA ARG A 235 -13.49 17.21 11.49
C ARG A 235 -13.62 17.70 10.06
N ARG A 236 -14.84 17.67 9.52
CA ARG A 236 -15.14 18.20 8.18
C ARG A 236 -14.70 19.66 8.07
N PRO A 237 -13.76 20.01 7.16
CA PRO A 237 -13.42 21.41 6.93
C PRO A 237 -14.61 22.15 6.28
N PRO A 238 -15.09 23.26 6.86
CA PRO A 238 -16.15 24.06 6.27
C PRO A 238 -15.70 24.67 4.94
N GLY A 239 -16.64 24.80 3.99
CA GLY A 239 -16.36 25.39 2.67
C GLY A 239 -15.49 24.53 1.74
N VAL A 240 -15.21 23.28 2.11
CA VAL A 240 -14.52 22.32 1.23
C VAL A 240 -15.55 21.39 0.59
N TYR A 241 -15.55 21.38 -0.74
CA TYR A 241 -16.21 20.36 -1.55
C TYR A 241 -15.25 19.18 -1.73
N TYR A 242 -15.72 17.97 -1.41
CA TYR A 242 -14.98 16.72 -1.60
C TYR A 242 -15.92 15.65 -2.16
N MET A 243 -15.47 14.93 -3.17
CA MET A 243 -16.10 13.71 -3.65
C MET A 243 -15.01 12.67 -3.96
N ARG A 244 -15.27 11.40 -3.64
CA ARG A 244 -14.46 10.24 -4.04
C ARG A 244 -15.28 9.33 -4.93
N GLU A 245 -14.68 8.87 -6.02
CA GLU A 245 -15.36 8.03 -7.00
C GLU A 245 -14.45 6.90 -7.48
N LEU A 246 -15.03 5.72 -7.78
CA LEU A 246 -14.29 4.67 -8.47
C LEU A 246 -13.98 5.13 -9.89
N LEU A 247 -12.71 5.41 -10.21
CA LEU A 247 -12.31 5.70 -11.58
C LEU A 247 -12.36 4.42 -12.42
N VAL A 248 -11.61 3.40 -11.99
CA VAL A 248 -11.53 2.07 -12.60
C VAL A 248 -11.10 1.03 -11.56
N ARG A 249 -11.15 -0.26 -11.91
CA ARG A 249 -10.44 -1.31 -11.18
C ARG A 249 -9.12 -1.64 -11.89
N SER A 250 -8.05 -1.83 -11.11
CA SER A 250 -6.78 -2.37 -11.61
C SER A 250 -6.93 -3.82 -12.07
N LEU A 251 -5.93 -4.38 -12.75
CA LEU A 251 -5.95 -5.80 -13.14
C LEU A 251 -6.05 -6.76 -11.94
N GLY A 252 -5.56 -6.34 -10.76
CA GLY A 252 -5.73 -7.08 -9.51
C GLY A 252 -7.05 -6.81 -8.78
N GLY A 253 -8.04 -6.20 -9.44
CA GLY A 253 -9.37 -5.92 -8.88
C GLY A 253 -9.43 -4.78 -7.85
N ARG A 254 -8.28 -4.19 -7.48
CA ARG A 254 -8.20 -3.06 -6.54
C ARG A 254 -8.80 -1.79 -7.14
N ARG A 255 -9.41 -0.95 -6.28
CA ARG A 255 -9.98 0.34 -6.68
C ARG A 255 -8.85 1.29 -7.07
N VAL A 256 -9.06 2.02 -8.16
CA VAL A 256 -8.33 3.24 -8.48
C VAL A 256 -9.36 4.35 -8.34
N ASP A 257 -9.22 5.20 -7.34
CA ASP A 257 -10.20 6.24 -7.05
C ASP A 257 -9.74 7.60 -7.58
N LEU A 258 -10.72 8.41 -7.98
CA LEU A 258 -10.53 9.82 -8.29
C LEU A 258 -11.14 10.66 -7.17
N LEU A 259 -10.33 11.55 -6.59
CA LEU A 259 -10.80 12.53 -5.62
C LEU A 259 -11.03 13.86 -6.32
N THR A 260 -12.17 14.49 -6.06
CA THR A 260 -12.48 15.84 -6.51
C THR A 260 -12.51 16.77 -5.30
N LEU A 261 -11.71 17.84 -5.34
CA LEU A 261 -11.58 18.81 -4.25
C LEU A 261 -11.68 20.25 -4.76
N SER A 262 -12.51 21.08 -4.13
CA SER A 262 -12.69 22.49 -4.49
C SER A 262 -13.29 23.28 -3.32
N GLY A 263 -13.44 24.59 -3.49
CA GLY A 263 -14.36 25.43 -2.72
C GLY A 263 -15.74 25.49 -3.38
N SER A 264 -16.77 25.88 -2.63
CA SER A 264 -18.15 25.96 -3.15
C SER A 264 -18.41 27.13 -4.12
N ASP A 265 -17.43 28.03 -4.30
CA ASP A 265 -17.54 29.17 -5.21
C ASP A 265 -17.83 28.69 -6.63
N GLY A 266 -18.82 29.30 -7.29
CA GLY A 266 -19.20 28.94 -8.66
C GLY A 266 -19.73 27.52 -8.83
N MET A 267 -19.99 26.76 -7.76
CA MET A 267 -20.55 25.42 -7.84
C MET A 267 -21.95 25.46 -8.47
N LEU A 268 -22.19 24.56 -9.42
CA LEU A 268 -23.44 24.44 -10.15
C LEU A 268 -24.23 23.21 -9.69
N GLU A 269 -25.50 23.10 -10.09
CA GLU A 269 -26.33 21.92 -9.82
C GLU A 269 -26.03 20.79 -10.82
N GLU A 270 -25.55 21.11 -12.01
CA GLU A 270 -25.14 20.12 -12.98
C GLU A 270 -23.94 19.29 -12.50
N GLU A 271 -23.92 18.01 -12.87
CA GLU A 271 -22.84 17.08 -12.58
C GLU A 271 -21.92 16.93 -13.80
N GLU A 272 -20.68 16.51 -13.57
CA GLU A 272 -19.74 16.17 -14.63
C GLU A 272 -20.25 15.02 -15.50
N GLU A 273 -20.01 15.14 -16.81
CA GLU A 273 -20.30 14.07 -17.76
C GLU A 273 -19.50 12.79 -17.42
N ARG A 274 -20.14 11.65 -17.66
CA ARG A 274 -19.48 10.35 -17.52
C ARG A 274 -18.70 10.03 -18.78
N LEU A 275 -17.42 9.75 -18.62
CA LEU A 275 -16.54 9.35 -19.72
C LEU A 275 -16.69 7.85 -20.01
N GLU A 276 -16.68 7.49 -21.29
CA GLU A 276 -16.77 6.10 -21.73
C GLU A 276 -15.65 5.24 -21.14
N GLY A 277 -16.00 4.08 -20.57
CA GLY A 277 -15.06 3.14 -19.98
C GLY A 277 -14.50 3.53 -18.61
N LEU A 278 -14.95 4.65 -18.03
CA LEU A 278 -14.61 5.10 -16.68
C LEU A 278 -15.86 5.16 -15.79
N PHE A 279 -15.65 5.17 -14.48
CA PHE A 279 -16.71 5.35 -13.48
C PHE A 279 -17.81 4.28 -13.53
N PRO A 280 -17.47 3.00 -13.31
CA PRO A 280 -18.37 1.87 -13.55
C PRO A 280 -19.55 1.76 -12.57
N GLU A 281 -19.54 2.50 -11.45
CA GLU A 281 -20.56 2.35 -10.40
C GLU A 281 -21.87 3.12 -10.68
N GLY A 282 -21.93 3.92 -11.75
CA GLY A 282 -23.15 4.68 -12.10
C GLY A 282 -23.60 5.73 -11.06
N ARG A 283 -22.78 5.99 -10.03
CA ARG A 283 -23.06 6.98 -8.97
C ARG A 283 -23.07 8.42 -9.52
N PRO A 284 -23.76 9.37 -8.86
CA PRO A 284 -23.66 10.79 -9.14
C PRO A 284 -22.20 11.24 -9.25
N ARG A 285 -21.92 12.05 -10.28
CA ARG A 285 -20.59 12.58 -10.57
C ARG A 285 -20.39 13.93 -9.83
N PRO A 286 -19.16 14.46 -9.74
CA PRO A 286 -18.92 15.71 -9.04
C PRO A 286 -19.66 16.86 -9.71
N ARG A 287 -20.03 17.87 -8.93
CA ARG A 287 -20.66 19.10 -9.46
C ARG A 287 -19.71 19.83 -10.42
N LEU A 288 -20.29 20.52 -11.40
CA LEU A 288 -19.57 21.47 -12.22
C LEU A 288 -19.29 22.77 -11.45
N PHE A 289 -18.23 23.47 -11.84
CA PHE A 289 -17.84 24.76 -11.25
C PHE A 289 -17.63 25.80 -12.36
N ARG A 290 -18.35 26.92 -12.27
CA ARG A 290 -18.19 28.06 -13.17
C ARG A 290 -16.86 28.76 -12.91
N ASP A 291 -16.20 29.19 -13.99
CA ASP A 291 -14.98 30.01 -13.98
C ASP A 291 -13.77 29.42 -13.24
N LYS A 292 -13.81 28.12 -12.87
CA LYS A 292 -12.68 27.41 -12.27
C LYS A 292 -11.93 26.57 -13.30
N LYS A 293 -10.61 26.59 -13.24
CA LYS A 293 -9.76 25.68 -14.02
C LYS A 293 -9.60 24.35 -13.31
N VAL A 294 -9.44 23.28 -14.08
CA VAL A 294 -9.17 21.94 -13.53
C VAL A 294 -7.67 21.73 -13.40
N VAL A 295 -7.23 21.25 -12.23
CA VAL A 295 -5.86 20.78 -11.99
C VAL A 295 -5.90 19.28 -11.72
N PHE A 296 -5.29 18.50 -12.61
CA PHE A 296 -5.19 17.06 -12.47
C PHE A 296 -3.82 16.66 -11.88
N VAL A 297 -3.83 15.86 -10.82
CA VAL A 297 -2.63 15.33 -10.17
C VAL A 297 -2.71 13.82 -10.12
N SER A 298 -1.76 13.15 -10.76
CA SER A 298 -1.54 11.71 -10.60
C SER A 298 -0.22 11.44 -9.89
N ALA A 299 -0.18 10.36 -9.11
CA ALA A 299 1.02 9.97 -8.38
C ALA A 299 1.20 8.45 -8.36
N ARG A 300 2.47 8.00 -8.36
CA ARG A 300 2.88 6.59 -8.25
C ARG A 300 2.40 5.69 -9.41
N VAL A 301 2.56 6.18 -10.65
CA VAL A 301 2.32 5.39 -11.86
C VAL A 301 3.24 4.16 -11.91
N HIS A 302 4.48 4.31 -11.43
CA HIS A 302 5.39 3.21 -11.18
C HIS A 302 5.27 2.73 -9.73
N PRO A 303 5.04 1.43 -9.46
CA PRO A 303 4.75 0.94 -8.11
C PRO A 303 5.90 1.17 -7.12
N GLY A 304 7.16 1.10 -7.61
CA GLY A 304 8.36 1.35 -6.82
C GLY A 304 8.64 2.82 -6.47
N GLU A 305 7.93 3.78 -7.07
CA GLU A 305 8.10 5.23 -6.81
C GLU A 305 7.25 5.69 -5.61
N VAL A 306 7.43 5.03 -4.47
CA VAL A 306 6.69 5.32 -3.23
C VAL A 306 6.78 6.79 -2.78
N PRO A 307 7.89 7.55 -2.97
CA PRO A 307 7.92 8.96 -2.60
C PRO A 307 6.82 9.81 -3.27
N ALA A 308 6.37 9.44 -4.47
CA ALA A 308 5.28 10.16 -5.15
C ALA A 308 3.97 10.10 -4.36
N SER A 309 3.71 8.99 -3.67
CA SER A 309 2.59 8.87 -2.75
C SER A 309 2.66 9.87 -1.60
N HIS A 310 3.81 9.98 -0.94
CA HIS A 310 3.98 10.91 0.19
C HIS A 310 3.78 12.37 -0.26
N VAL A 311 4.22 12.72 -1.47
CA VAL A 311 3.95 14.04 -2.06
C VAL A 311 2.46 14.24 -2.33
N PHE A 312 1.78 13.23 -2.89
CA PHE A 312 0.34 13.26 -3.11
C PHE A 312 -0.43 13.54 -1.81
N ASP A 313 -0.01 12.89 -0.73
CA ASP A 313 -0.64 13.03 0.58
C ASP A 313 -0.42 14.42 1.18
N GLY A 314 0.78 14.98 0.99
CA GLY A 314 1.08 16.35 1.35
C GLY A 314 0.23 17.36 0.59
N VAL A 315 0.02 17.16 -0.73
CA VAL A 315 -0.88 17.99 -1.54
C VAL A 315 -2.32 17.88 -1.05
N LEU A 316 -2.82 16.66 -0.84
CA LEU A 316 -4.17 16.40 -0.34
C LEU A 316 -4.40 17.04 1.03
N SER A 317 -3.50 16.80 1.98
CA SER A 317 -3.51 17.42 3.32
C SER A 317 -3.51 18.94 3.22
N PHE A 318 -2.62 19.52 2.43
CA PHE A 318 -2.52 20.97 2.25
C PHE A 318 -3.82 21.57 1.70
N LEU A 319 -4.39 20.96 0.66
CA LEU A 319 -5.66 21.40 0.07
C LEU A 319 -6.84 21.26 1.03
N LEU A 320 -6.75 20.42 2.06
CA LEU A 320 -7.77 20.27 3.11
C LEU A 320 -7.58 21.22 4.30
N ARG A 321 -6.46 21.97 4.37
CA ARG A 321 -6.22 22.93 5.46
C ARG A 321 -7.21 24.07 5.36
N GLU A 322 -8.02 24.20 6.42
CA GLU A 322 -9.01 25.26 6.52
C GLU A 322 -8.36 26.62 6.73
N ALA A 323 -7.47 26.75 7.71
CA ALA A 323 -6.89 28.02 8.13
C ALA A 323 -5.77 28.56 7.21
N ASP A 324 -5.35 27.81 6.19
CA ASP A 324 -4.28 28.26 5.28
C ASP A 324 -4.88 29.11 4.14
N PRO A 325 -4.54 30.41 4.05
CA PRO A 325 -5.10 31.30 3.04
C PRO A 325 -4.71 30.89 1.62
N ARG A 326 -3.55 30.24 1.44
CA ARG A 326 -3.12 29.74 0.13
C ARG A 326 -4.00 28.56 -0.32
N ALA A 327 -4.28 27.65 0.59
CA ALA A 327 -5.16 26.51 0.32
C ALA A 327 -6.59 26.97 0.00
N ARG A 328 -7.12 27.96 0.75
CA ARG A 328 -8.41 28.61 0.43
C ARG A 328 -8.41 29.21 -0.97
N ARG A 329 -7.42 30.04 -1.28
CA ARG A 329 -7.34 30.70 -2.58
C ARG A 329 -7.23 29.73 -3.75
N LEU A 330 -6.52 28.61 -3.56
CA LEU A 330 -6.46 27.54 -4.55
C LEU A 330 -7.82 26.88 -4.76
N ARG A 331 -8.55 26.58 -3.67
CA ARG A 331 -9.91 26.01 -3.74
C ARG A 331 -10.94 26.96 -4.36
N GLU A 332 -10.77 28.27 -4.18
CA GLU A 332 -11.60 29.30 -4.82
C GLU A 332 -11.34 29.40 -6.34
N ALA A 333 -10.15 29.05 -6.81
CA ALA A 333 -9.75 29.23 -8.20
C ALA A 333 -9.77 27.95 -9.05
N PHE A 334 -9.61 26.78 -8.41
CA PHE A 334 -9.38 25.52 -9.09
C PHE A 334 -10.26 24.38 -8.57
N VAL A 335 -10.60 23.47 -9.48
CA VAL A 335 -11.11 22.14 -9.17
C VAL A 335 -9.94 21.16 -9.25
N PHE A 336 -9.58 20.54 -8.14
CA PHE A 336 -8.52 19.55 -8.07
C PHE A 336 -9.07 18.16 -8.32
N LYS A 337 -8.42 17.42 -9.22
CA LYS A 337 -8.69 16.03 -9.56
C LYS A 337 -7.46 15.21 -9.19
N LEU A 338 -7.54 14.48 -8.08
CA LEU A 338 -6.40 13.76 -7.52
C LEU A 338 -6.59 12.26 -7.68
N CYS A 339 -5.67 11.59 -8.38
CA CYS A 339 -5.69 10.15 -8.62
C CYS A 339 -4.40 9.50 -8.10
N GLN A 340 -4.51 8.74 -7.01
CA GLN A 340 -3.36 8.00 -6.49
C GLN A 340 -3.34 6.58 -7.05
N CYS A 341 -2.28 6.30 -7.78
CA CYS A 341 -1.99 4.98 -8.29
C CYS A 341 -1.28 4.14 -7.20
N ALA A 342 -1.96 3.87 -6.08
CA ALA A 342 -1.42 3.00 -5.03
C ALA A 342 -1.50 1.54 -5.50
N HIS A 343 -0.41 1.04 -6.07
CA HIS A 343 -0.25 -0.35 -6.52
C HIS A 343 -1.06 -0.77 -7.78
N PRO A 344 -1.11 0.01 -8.86
CA PRO A 344 -1.90 -0.35 -10.02
C PRO A 344 -1.04 -1.18 -10.96
N VAL A 345 -1.41 -2.44 -11.13
CA VAL A 345 -1.18 -3.05 -12.43
C VAL A 345 -2.24 -2.46 -13.37
N LEU A 346 -1.99 -1.25 -13.87
CA LEU A 346 -2.82 -0.63 -14.90
C LEU A 346 -2.29 -1.07 -16.24
N ARG A 347 -3.18 -1.63 -17.08
CA ARG A 347 -2.83 -2.05 -18.43
C ARG A 347 -2.35 -0.81 -19.20
N ASN A 348 -1.05 -0.72 -19.45
CA ASN A 348 -0.51 0.28 -20.36
C ASN A 348 -0.86 -0.18 -21.78
N ARG A 349 -2.10 0.05 -22.22
CA ARG A 349 -2.41 0.01 -23.65
C ARG A 349 -1.68 1.21 -24.25
N LYS A 350 -0.42 1.01 -24.67
CA LYS A 350 0.07 1.74 -25.83
C LYS A 350 -0.97 1.43 -26.92
N ARG A 351 -1.87 2.38 -27.21
CA ARG A 351 -2.69 2.26 -28.41
C ARG A 351 -1.70 2.21 -29.59
N PRO A 352 -1.93 1.33 -30.57
CA PRO A 352 -1.13 1.30 -31.79
C PRO A 352 -1.14 2.66 -32.49
#